data_AF-R7TBC9-F1
#
_entry.id   AF-R7TBC9-F1
#
_cell.length_a   1.000
_cell.length_b   1.000
_cell.length_c   1.000
_cell.angle_alpha   90.00
_cell.angle_beta   90.00
_cell.angle_gamma   90.00
#
_symmetry.space_group_name_H-M   'P 1'
#
loop_
_entity.id
_entity.type
_entity.pdbx_description
1 polymer ?
#
loop_
_entity_poly.entity_id
_entity_poly.type
_entity_poly.pdbx_seq_one_letter_code
_entity_poly.pdbx_strand_id
1 'polypeptide(L)'
;LGDKYGGIFSVKLGDHFAIFISDYNIMKEALMKQGSCFSHRPSTALDRAIGYDEPGVVLANGRVWQVFRRFAMQSMRDFGVGKKSIERKIQIEASSLIQQWRKW
;
A
#
# COMPACT_ATOMS: atom_id res chain seq x y z
N LEU A 1 -0.89 -22.46 -8.24
CA LEU A 1 -0.49 -21.88 -9.55
C LEU A 1 1.02 -21.72 -9.62
N GLY A 2 1.66 -21.06 -8.63
CA GLY A 2 3.13 -20.98 -8.56
C GLY A 2 3.82 -22.34 -8.60
N ASP A 3 3.35 -23.33 -7.84
CA ASP A 3 3.94 -24.68 -7.84
C ASP A 3 3.86 -25.39 -9.21
N LYS A 4 2.84 -25.05 -10.02
CA LYS A 4 2.58 -25.69 -11.32
C LYS A 4 3.24 -24.95 -12.49
N TYR A 5 3.29 -23.61 -12.43
CA TYR A 5 3.72 -22.75 -13.54
C TYR A 5 5.03 -21.99 -13.26
N GLY A 6 5.59 -22.14 -12.06
CA GLY A 6 6.85 -21.53 -11.64
C GLY A 6 6.69 -20.17 -10.95
N GLY A 7 7.84 -19.56 -10.63
CA GLY A 7 7.93 -18.32 -9.85
C GLY A 7 7.33 -17.07 -10.50
N ILE A 8 7.13 -17.07 -11.83
CA ILE A 8 6.43 -16.03 -12.59
C ILE A 8 5.45 -16.70 -13.55
N PHE A 9 4.20 -16.25 -13.54
CA PHE A 9 3.19 -16.74 -14.48
C PHE A 9 2.17 -15.64 -14.79
N SER A 10 1.47 -15.77 -15.91
CA SER A 10 0.38 -14.86 -16.28
C SER A 10 -0.99 -15.49 -16.05
N VAL A 11 -1.95 -14.66 -15.68
CA VAL A 11 -3.36 -15.04 -15.53
C VAL A 11 -4.23 -13.99 -16.22
N LYS A 12 -5.20 -14.45 -17.00
CA LYS A 12 -6.25 -13.60 -17.55
C LYS A 12 -7.43 -13.54 -16.58
N LEU A 13 -7.64 -12.39 -15.96
CA LEU A 13 -8.72 -12.09 -15.03
C LEU A 13 -9.81 -11.32 -15.77
N GLY A 14 -10.78 -12.04 -16.36
CA GLY A 14 -11.78 -11.41 -17.22
C GLY A 14 -11.15 -10.85 -18.50
N ASP A 15 -11.28 -9.55 -18.72
CA ASP A 15 -10.63 -8.79 -19.80
C ASP A 15 -9.23 -8.29 -19.44
N HIS A 16 -8.85 -8.35 -18.16
CA HIS A 16 -7.54 -7.91 -17.67
C HIS A 16 -6.51 -9.04 -17.73
N PHE A 17 -5.30 -8.71 -18.18
CA PHE A 17 -4.14 -9.60 -18.13
C PHE A 17 -3.23 -9.17 -16.98
N ALA A 18 -2.88 -10.12 -16.10
CA ALA A 18 -2.04 -9.87 -14.94
C ALA A 18 -0.87 -10.85 -14.89
N ILE A 19 0.30 -10.33 -14.47
CA ILE A 19 1.50 -11.13 -14.20
C ILE A 19 1.60 -11.31 -12.69
N PHE A 20 1.76 -12.55 -12.26
CA PHE A 20 1.93 -12.93 -10.87
C PHE A 20 3.37 -13.35 -10.62
N ILE A 21 3.96 -12.81 -9.55
CA ILE A 21 5.27 -13.21 -9.03
C ILE A 21 5.03 -13.93 -7.71
N SER A 22 5.40 -15.22 -7.65
CA SER A 22 5.26 -16.07 -6.46
C SER A 22 6.59 -16.45 -5.83
N ASP A 23 7.71 -16.23 -6.52
CA ASP A 23 9.04 -16.44 -5.97
C ASP A 23 9.58 -15.18 -5.27
N TYR A 24 10.17 -15.38 -4.09
CA TYR A 24 10.70 -14.28 -3.27
C TYR A 24 11.88 -13.55 -3.92
N ASN A 25 12.81 -14.27 -4.54
CA ASN A 25 14.00 -13.66 -5.13
C ASN A 25 13.62 -12.78 -6.31
N ILE A 26 12.70 -13.26 -7.14
CA ILE A 26 12.15 -12.50 -8.26
C ILE A 26 11.37 -11.28 -7.75
N MET A 27 10.54 -11.45 -6.72
CA MET A 27 9.78 -10.34 -6.13
C MET A 27 10.72 -9.25 -5.58
N LYS A 28 11.78 -9.65 -4.90
CA LYS A 28 12.82 -8.75 -4.38
C LYS A 28 13.52 -8.01 -5.50
N GLU A 29 13.87 -8.70 -6.59
CA GLU A 29 14.47 -8.08 -7.76
C GLU A 29 13.54 -7.06 -8.42
N ALA A 30 12.29 -7.42 -8.69
CA ALA A 30 11.31 -6.55 -9.34
C ALA A 30 10.98 -5.31 -8.49
N LEU A 31 10.65 -5.51 -7.20
CA LEU A 31 10.13 -4.42 -6.36
C LEU A 31 11.22 -3.58 -5.69
N MET A 32 12.40 -4.14 -5.41
CA MET A 32 13.48 -3.39 -4.75
C MET A 32 14.52 -2.89 -5.75
N LYS A 33 15.07 -3.78 -6.60
CA LYS A 33 16.15 -3.40 -7.53
C LYS A 33 15.61 -2.63 -8.74
N GLN A 34 14.44 -3.04 -9.26
CA GLN A 34 13.78 -2.41 -10.40
C GLN A 34 12.55 -1.60 -9.98
N GLY A 35 12.52 -1.08 -8.75
CA GLY A 35 11.34 -0.45 -8.17
C GLY A 35 10.78 0.71 -8.99
N SER A 36 11.60 1.46 -9.74
CA SER A 36 11.12 2.51 -10.65
C SER A 36 10.23 1.97 -11.77
N CYS A 37 10.56 0.79 -12.32
CA CYS A 37 9.79 0.13 -13.38
C CYS A 37 8.46 -0.43 -12.85
N PHE A 38 8.44 -0.95 -11.62
CA PHE A 38 7.28 -1.62 -11.02
C PHE A 38 6.48 -0.76 -10.04
N SER A 39 6.81 0.53 -9.90
CA SER A 39 6.12 1.45 -8.97
C SER A 39 4.73 1.90 -9.41
N HIS A 40 4.34 1.64 -10.66
CA HIS A 40 3.07 2.11 -11.21
C HIS A 40 1.88 1.37 -10.58
N ARG A 41 0.82 2.13 -10.27
CA ARG A 41 -0.48 1.64 -9.79
C ARG A 41 -1.45 1.57 -10.97
N PRO A 42 -1.74 0.39 -11.54
CA PRO A 42 -2.73 0.29 -12.61
C PRO A 42 -4.13 0.62 -12.08
N SER A 43 -4.92 1.35 -12.86
CA SER A 43 -6.32 1.65 -12.51
C SER A 43 -7.17 0.37 -12.53
N THR A 44 -7.76 0.06 -11.39
CA THR A 44 -8.69 -1.06 -11.22
C THR A 44 -10.14 -0.60 -11.32
N ALA A 45 -11.07 -1.54 -11.50
CA ALA A 45 -12.51 -1.24 -11.44
C ALA A 45 -12.93 -0.69 -10.07
N LEU A 46 -12.23 -1.10 -9.00
CA LEU A 46 -12.42 -0.55 -7.67
C LEU A 46 -12.08 0.93 -7.66
N ASP A 47 -10.90 1.34 -8.14
CA ASP A 47 -10.47 2.75 -8.14
C ASP A 47 -11.49 3.70 -8.79
N ARG A 48 -12.17 3.24 -9.84
CA ARG A 48 -13.27 3.97 -10.50
C ARG A 48 -14.54 4.00 -9.66
N ALA A 49 -14.90 2.90 -9.01
CA ALA A 49 -16.11 2.78 -8.19
C ALA A 49 -16.05 3.63 -6.92
N ILE A 50 -14.85 3.84 -6.36
CA ILE A 50 -14.62 4.73 -5.20
C ILE A 50 -14.49 6.22 -5.57
N GLY A 51 -14.68 6.59 -6.84
CA GLY A 51 -14.78 7.99 -7.27
C GLY A 51 -13.46 8.77 -7.22
N TYR A 52 -12.31 8.10 -7.33
CA TYR A 52 -11.01 8.78 -7.37
C TYR A 52 -10.69 9.31 -8.76
N ASP A 53 -11.37 10.39 -9.17
CA ASP A 53 -10.93 11.19 -10.33
C ASP A 53 -9.59 11.89 -10.03
N GLU A 54 -9.31 12.17 -8.76
CA GLU A 54 -8.01 12.61 -8.26
C GLU A 54 -7.38 11.55 -7.35
N PRO A 55 -6.42 10.75 -7.85
CA PRO A 55 -5.84 9.69 -7.05
C PRO A 55 -4.99 10.30 -5.93
N GLY A 56 -5.35 10.02 -4.67
CA GLY A 56 -4.58 10.45 -3.49
C GLY A 56 -3.22 9.73 -3.37
N VAL A 57 -2.52 9.89 -2.24
CA VAL A 57 -1.16 9.35 -2.03
C VAL A 57 -1.03 7.83 -2.22
N VAL A 58 -2.12 7.07 -2.08
CA VAL A 58 -2.14 5.61 -2.22
C VAL A 58 -2.17 5.15 -3.68
N LEU A 59 -2.95 5.83 -4.54
CA LEU A 59 -3.26 5.41 -5.91
C LEU A 59 -2.60 6.28 -6.98
N ALA A 60 -2.08 7.46 -6.62
CA ALA A 60 -1.43 8.36 -7.58
C ALA A 60 -0.23 7.69 -8.26
N ASN A 61 0.10 8.18 -9.46
CA ASN A 61 1.30 7.80 -10.20
C ASN A 61 2.18 9.01 -10.53
N GLY A 62 3.42 8.74 -10.93
CA GLY A 62 4.34 9.74 -11.45
C GLY A 62 4.65 10.87 -10.47
N ARG A 63 4.76 12.10 -10.98
CA ARG A 63 5.17 13.28 -10.18
C ARG A 63 4.16 13.62 -9.08
N VAL A 64 2.86 13.46 -9.34
CA VAL A 64 1.79 13.72 -8.37
C VAL A 64 1.98 12.84 -7.13
N TRP A 65 2.19 11.53 -7.34
CA TRP A 65 2.49 10.59 -6.25
C TRP A 65 3.73 10.97 -5.45
N GLN A 66 4.82 11.33 -6.14
CA GLN A 66 6.07 11.70 -5.46
C GLN A 66 5.89 12.91 -4.54
N VAL A 67 5.13 13.91 -4.97
CA VAL A 67 4.83 15.12 -4.18
C VAL A 67 3.95 14.76 -2.97
N PHE A 68 2.82 14.08 -3.20
CA PHE A 68 1.92 13.69 -2.11
C PHE A 68 2.59 12.76 -1.10
N ARG A 69 3.41 11.81 -1.56
CA ARG A 69 4.14 10.90 -0.66
C ARG A 69 5.12 11.66 0.22
N ARG A 70 5.90 12.58 -0.34
CA ARG A 70 6.83 13.41 0.46
C ARG A 70 6.09 14.25 1.48
N PHE A 71 5.03 14.93 1.07
CA PHE A 71 4.20 15.74 1.94
C PHE A 71 3.60 14.91 3.08
N ALA A 72 2.88 13.82 2.76
CA ALA A 72 2.23 12.97 3.75
C ALA A 72 3.23 12.36 4.74
N MET A 73 4.38 11.87 4.26
CA MET A 73 5.42 11.32 5.12
C MET A 73 6.03 12.36 6.06
N GLN A 74 6.20 13.59 5.59
CA GLN A 74 6.68 14.70 6.43
C GLN A 74 5.63 15.05 7.49
N SER A 75 4.38 15.29 7.08
CA SER A 75 3.29 15.60 8.00
C SER A 75 3.11 14.51 9.07
N MET A 76 3.18 13.23 8.70
CA MET A 76 3.12 12.13 9.68
C MET A 76 4.24 12.21 10.72
N ARG A 77 5.48 12.51 10.31
CA ARG A 77 6.61 12.69 11.24
C ARG A 77 6.42 13.92 12.14
N ASP A 78 5.84 14.99 11.61
CA ASP A 78 5.53 16.20 12.37
C ASP A 78 4.45 15.94 13.41
N PHE A 79 3.43 15.13 13.07
CA PHE A 79 2.42 14.64 14.00
C PHE A 79 2.92 13.59 15.00
N GLY A 80 4.17 13.16 14.91
CA GLY A 80 4.82 12.30 15.89
C GLY A 80 4.94 10.83 15.51
N VAL A 81 4.54 10.43 14.30
CA VAL A 81 4.76 9.05 13.82
C VAL A 81 6.26 8.75 13.83
N GLY A 82 6.63 7.63 14.47
CA GLY A 82 8.03 7.26 14.69
C GLY A 82 8.72 7.99 15.85
N LYS A 83 8.00 8.80 16.63
CA LYS A 83 8.48 9.47 17.85
C LYS A 83 7.71 8.98 19.07
N LYS A 84 8.25 9.15 20.28
CA LYS A 84 7.57 8.80 21.54
C LYS A 84 6.24 9.55 21.76
N SER A 85 6.01 10.67 21.09
CA SER A 85 4.77 11.45 21.24
C SER A 85 3.53 10.72 20.72
N ILE A 86 3.65 9.90 19.66
CA ILE A 86 2.51 9.11 19.16
C ILE A 86 2.23 7.90 20.06
N GLU A 87 3.25 7.36 20.73
CA GLU A 87 3.13 6.20 21.62
C GLU A 87 2.09 6.43 22.72
N ARG A 88 2.12 7.60 23.35
CA ARG A 88 1.13 7.98 24.36
C ARG A 88 -0.29 7.99 23.81
N LYS A 89 -0.49 8.52 22.59
CA LYS A 89 -1.82 8.56 21.96
C LYS A 89 -2.33 7.13 21.70
N ILE A 90 -1.46 6.25 21.19
CA ILE A 90 -1.79 4.84 20.96
C ILE A 90 -2.17 4.15 22.29
N GLN A 91 -1.44 4.39 23.38
CA GLN A 91 -1.73 3.81 24.69
C GLN A 91 -3.08 4.28 25.26
N ILE A 92 -3.43 5.55 25.05
CA ILE A 92 -4.73 6.11 25.46
C ILE A 92 -5.86 5.40 24.71
N GLU A 93 -5.77 5.30 23.38
CA GLU A 93 -6.81 4.64 22.57
C GLU A 93 -6.93 3.14 22.89
N ALA A 94 -5.80 2.45 23.11
CA ALA A 94 -5.80 1.04 23.53
C ALA A 94 -6.47 0.85 24.89
N SER A 95 -6.22 1.75 25.86
CA SER A 95 -6.85 1.71 27.18
C SER A 95 -8.36 1.96 27.08
N SER A 96 -8.76 2.92 26.24
CA SER A 96 -10.17 3.20 25.93
C SER A 96 -10.86 1.98 25.31
N LEU A 97 -10.21 1.30 24.36
CA LEU A 97 -10.72 0.07 23.74
C LEU A 97 -10.94 -1.04 24.78
N ILE A 98 -9.97 -1.28 25.67
CA ILE A 98 -10.10 -2.28 26.76
C ILE A 98 -11.28 -1.93 27.67
N GLN A 99 -11.44 -0.65 28.03
CA GLN A 99 -12.54 -0.21 28.87
C GLN A 99 -13.90 -0.45 28.19
N GLN A 100 -14.00 -0.21 26.89
CA GLN A 100 -15.24 -0.48 26.13
C GLN A 100 -15.53 -1.98 26.06
N TRP A 101 -14.53 -2.82 25.81
CA TRP A 101 -14.71 -4.27 25.79
C TRP A 101 -15.15 -4.86 27.11
N ARG A 102 -14.71 -4.30 28.25
CA ARG A 102 -15.16 -4.73 29.58
C ARG A 102 -16.61 -4.35 29.90
N LYS A 103 -17.20 -3.43 29.13
CA LYS A 103 -18.61 -3.03 29.27
C LYS A 103 -19.56 -3.90 28.45
N TRP A 104 -19.02 -4.67 27.50
CA TRP A 104 -19.71 -5.74 26.79
C TRP A 104 -19.68 -7.01 27.63
#